data_AF-A0A173VYS7-F1
#
_entry.id   AF-A0A173VYS7-F1
#
_cell.length_a   1.000
_cell.length_b   1.000
_cell.length_c   1.000
_cell.angle_alpha   90.00
_cell.angle_beta   90.00
_cell.angle_gamma   90.00
#
_symmetry.space_group_name_H-M   'P 1'
#
loop_
_entity.id
_entity.type
_entity.pdbx_description
1 polymer ?
#
loop_
_entity_poly.entity_id
_entity_poly.type
_entity_poly.pdbx_seq_one_letter_code
_entity_poly.pdbx_strand_id
1 'polypeptide(L)' 'MGELIRKVSELKIGNETFAVELNECTNDTGYKDIHIQNDKFRLNVPQNEFMQMAACVLLAQKQLKLIKQIEDK' A
#
# COMPACT_ATOMS: atom_id res chain seq x y z
N MET A 1 18.79 -3.49 -2.48
CA MET A 1 17.68 -2.51 -2.61
C MET A 1 17.35 -2.47 -4.07
N GLY A 2 16.13 -2.83 -4.44
CA GLY A 2 15.71 -2.68 -5.83
C GLY A 2 15.64 -1.20 -6.18
N GLU A 3 15.90 -0.86 -7.44
CA GLU A 3 15.93 0.53 -7.86
C GLU A 3 14.54 1.15 -7.77
N LEU A 4 14.48 2.41 -7.33
CA LEU A 4 13.24 3.18 -7.32
C LEU A 4 12.80 3.44 -8.75
N ILE A 5 11.62 2.94 -9.11
CA ILE A 5 11.03 3.19 -10.42
C ILE A 5 10.27 4.50 -10.41
N ARG A 6 9.39 4.70 -9.41
CA ARG A 6 8.64 5.95 -9.22
C ARG A 6 8.01 6.07 -7.84
N LYS A 7 7.83 7.31 -7.39
CA LYS A 7 6.91 7.65 -6.30
C LYS A 7 5.48 7.67 -6.85
N VAL A 8 4.60 6.88 -6.23
CA VAL A 8 3.20 6.70 -6.63
C VAL A 8 2.29 7.66 -5.89
N SER A 9 2.53 7.85 -4.60
CA SER A 9 1.71 8.72 -3.77
C SER A 9 2.46 9.16 -2.52
N GLU A 10 1.82 10.02 -1.75
CA GLU A 10 2.24 10.43 -0.43
C GLU A 10 1.05 10.33 0.53
N LEU A 11 1.28 9.74 1.70
CA LEU A 11 0.29 9.50 2.72
C LEU A 11 0.70 10.24 3.99
N LYS A 12 -0.22 10.98 4.60
CA LYS A 12 -0.01 11.59 5.90
C LYS A 12 -0.72 10.79 6.98
N ILE A 13 0.04 10.26 7.95
CA ILE A 13 -0.51 9.60 9.14
C ILE A 13 -0.06 10.42 10.36
N GLY A 14 -0.99 11.11 11.00
CA GLY A 14 -0.68 12.03 12.09
C GLY A 14 0.23 13.18 11.62
N ASN A 15 1.40 13.31 12.24
CA ASN A 15 2.42 14.31 11.90
C ASN A 15 3.52 13.76 10.98
N GLU A 16 3.41 12.50 10.57
CA GLU A 16 4.41 11.82 9.76
C GLU A 16 3.91 11.69 8.32
N THR A 17 4.85 11.85 7.39
CA THR A 17 4.61 11.73 5.95
C THR A 17 5.30 10.47 5.45
N PHE A 18 4.56 9.65 4.71
CA PHE A 18 5.03 8.41 4.10
C PHE A 18 5.00 8.54 2.58
N ALA A 19 6.11 8.21 1.94
CA ALA A 19 6.17 8.01 0.50
C ALA A 19 5.67 6.61 0.17
N VAL A 20 4.80 6.51 -0.84
CA VAL A 20 4.41 5.25 -1.45
C VAL A 20 5.13 5.15 -2.78
N GLU A 21 5.94 4.12 -2.94
CA GLU A 21 6.88 3.97 -4.05
C GLU A 21 6.75 2.61 -4.71
N LEU A 22 6.91 2.60 -6.03
CA LEU A 22 7.06 1.38 -6.82
C LEU A 22 8.55 1.20 -7.10
N ASN A 23 9.08 0.05 -6.71
CA ASN A 23 10.48 -0.31 -6.81
C ASN A 23 10.64 -1.58 -7.64
N GLU A 24 11.79 -1.76 -8.28
CA GLU A 24 12.14 -3.07 -8.85
C GLU A 24 12.30 -4.08 -7.71
N CYS A 25 12.00 -5.35 -7.96
CA CYS A 25 12.24 -6.38 -6.96
C CYS A 25 13.73 -6.73 -6.86
N THR A 26 14.15 -7.18 -5.68
CA THR A 26 15.49 -7.72 -5.47
C THR A 26 15.62 -9.21 -5.80
N ASN A 27 14.56 -9.83 -6.31
CA ASN A 27 14.37 -11.27 -6.38
C ASN A 27 13.79 -11.64 -7.76
N ASP A 28 14.15 -12.79 -8.33
CA ASP A 28 13.71 -13.24 -9.67
C ASP A 28 12.23 -13.68 -9.75
N THR A 29 11.38 -13.22 -8.83
CA THR A 29 9.94 -13.56 -8.80
C THR A 29 9.13 -12.82 -9.87
N GLY A 30 9.70 -11.76 -10.49
CA GLY A 30 9.10 -11.01 -11.58
C GLY A 30 8.03 -10.00 -11.18
N TYR A 31 7.69 -9.91 -9.90
CA TYR A 31 6.78 -8.89 -9.37
C TYR A 31 7.58 -7.71 -8.82
N LYS A 32 7.15 -6.48 -9.10
CA LYS A 32 7.73 -5.27 -8.51
C LYS A 32 7.43 -5.19 -7.01
N ASP A 33 8.19 -4.37 -6.30
CA ASP A 33 8.00 -4.13 -4.87
C ASP A 33 7.27 -2.80 -4.63
N ILE A 34 6.36 -2.79 -3.66
CA ILE A 34 5.71 -1.57 -3.15
C ILE A 34 6.36 -1.21 -1.82
N HIS A 35 6.94 -0.02 -1.75
CA HIS A 35 7.49 0.52 -0.51
C HIS A 35 6.54 1.57 0.05
N ILE A 36 6.23 1.45 1.34
CA ILE A 36 5.59 2.52 2.11
C ILE A 36 6.59 2.91 3.20
N GLN A 37 7.18 4.09 3.07
CA GLN A 37 8.32 4.46 3.90
C GLN A 37 8.39 5.94 4.28
N ASN A 38 9.05 6.17 5.41
CA ASN A 38 9.53 7.47 5.87
C ASN A 38 10.91 7.29 6.54
N ASP A 39 11.41 8.32 7.21
CA ASP A 39 12.73 8.29 7.86
C ASP A 39 12.84 7.28 9.02
N LYS A 40 11.72 6.79 9.55
CA LYS A 40 11.67 5.95 10.76
C LYS A 40 11.17 4.52 10.48
N PHE A 41 10.46 4.32 9.38
CA PHE A 41 9.76 3.07 9.08
C PHE A 41 9.77 2.80 7.58
N ARG A 42 9.96 1.52 7.24
CA ARG A 42 9.83 1.01 5.87
C ARG A 42 9.06 -0.30 5.89
N LEU A 43 7.97 -0.33 5.14
CA LEU A 43 7.30 -1.55 4.74
C LEU A 43 7.66 -1.83 3.28
N ASN A 44 8.21 -3.03 3.00
CA ASN A 44 8.41 -3.54 1.64
C ASN A 44 7.52 -4.76 1.44
N VAL A 45 6.72 -4.76 0.38
CA VAL A 45 5.83 -5.87 0.04
C VAL A 45 5.81 -6.08 -1.48
N PRO A 46 5.87 -7.32 -1.97
CA PRO A 46 5.63 -7.63 -3.38
C PRO A 46 4.29 -7.09 -3.87
N GLN A 47 4.26 -6.58 -5.10
CA GLN A 47 3.08 -5.90 -5.67
C GLN A 47 1.83 -6.79 -5.66
N ASN A 48 1.96 -8.09 -5.93
CA ASN A 48 0.85 -9.04 -5.90
C ASN A 48 0.23 -9.15 -4.49
N GLU A 49 1.07 -9.28 -3.45
CA GLU A 49 0.61 -9.35 -2.05
C GLU A 49 0.02 -8.01 -1.60
N PHE A 50 0.63 -6.89 -2.00
CA PHE A 50 0.07 -5.56 -1.76
C PHE A 50 -1.35 -5.44 -2.32
N MET A 51 -1.58 -5.90 -3.56
CA MET A 51 -2.90 -5.89 -4.19
C MET A 51 -3.90 -6.79 -3.46
N GLN A 52 -3.49 -7.95 -2.97
CA GLN A 52 -4.34 -8.84 -2.17
C GLN A 52 -4.77 -8.18 -0.86
N MET A 53 -3.85 -7.56 -0.13
CA MET A 53 -4.17 -6.82 1.10
C MET A 53 -5.11 -5.65 0.83
N ALA A 54 -4.86 -4.88 -0.23
CA ALA A 54 -5.71 -3.76 -0.62
C ALA A 54 -7.14 -4.23 -0.92
N ALA A 55 -7.30 -5.35 -1.63
CA ALA A 55 -8.60 -5.95 -1.90
C ALA A 55 -9.34 -6.34 -0.60
N CYS A 56 -8.64 -6.91 0.38
CA CYS A 56 -9.21 -7.23 1.69
C CYS A 56 -9.67 -5.96 2.43
N VAL A 57 -8.89 -4.88 2.41
CA VAL A 57 -9.25 -3.60 3.05
C VAL A 57 -10.49 -2.99 2.39
N LEU A 58 -10.57 -2.98 1.07
CA LEU A 58 -11.74 -2.47 0.33
C LEU A 58 -13.00 -3.27 0.65
N LEU A 59 -12.90 -4.60 0.68
CA LEU A 59 -14.02 -5.46 1.06
C LEU A 59 -14.44 -5.20 2.51
N ALA A 60 -13.48 -5.12 3.45
CA ALA A 60 -13.77 -4.83 4.85
C ALA A 60 -14.45 -3.46 5.03
N GLN A 61 -14.01 -2.44 4.29
CA GLN A 61 -14.66 -1.13 4.28
C GLN A 61 -16.12 -1.21 3.82
N LYS A 62 -16.39 -1.93 2.72
CA LYS A 62 -17.75 -2.16 2.23
C LYS A 62 -18.61 -2.86 3.28
N GLN A 63 -18.11 -3.94 3.88
CA GLN A 63 -18.84 -4.67 4.92
C GLN A 63 -19.10 -3.80 6.15
N LEU A 64 -18.13 -2.97 6.56
CA LEU A 64 -18.29 -2.08 7.69
C LEU A 64 -19.38 -1.02 7.47
N LYS A 65 -19.52 -0.49 6.25
CA LYS A 65 -20.61 0.43 5.91
C LYS A 65 -21.99 -0.24 6.05
N LEU A 66 -22.12 -1.49 5.57
CA LEU A 66 -23.35 -2.27 5.71
C LEU A 66 -23.70 -2.50 7.19
N ILE A 67 -22.72 -2.90 8.00
CA ILE A 67 -22.91 -3.10 9.46
C ILE A 67 -23.36 -1.80 10.14
N LYS A 68 -22.81 -0.66 9.70
CA LYS A 68 -23.18 0.68 10.21
C LYS A 68 -24.47 1.24 9.63
N GLN A 69 -25.14 0.53 8.72
CA GLN A 69 -26.34 1.00 8.01
C GLN A 69 -26.14 2.35 7.31
N ILE A 70 -24.94 2.61 6.80
CA ILE A 70 -24.65 3.83 6.03
C ILE A 70 -24.93 3.51 4.56
N GLU A 71 -25.94 4.16 3.98
CA GLU A 71 -26.19 4.10 2.54
C GLU A 71 -25.04 4.76 1.77
N ASP A 72 -24.56 4.10 0.72
CA ASP A 72 -23.66 4.74 -0.24
C ASP A 72 -24.47 5.82 -0.97
N LYS A 73 -24.11 7.10 -0.75
CA LYS A 73 -24.65 8.24 -1.49
C LYS A 73 -24.13 8.26 -2.93
#